data_AF-A0A7S3YEI4-F1
#
_entry.id   AF-A0A7S3YEI4-F1
#
_cell.length_a   1.000
_cell.length_b   1.000
_cell.length_c   1.000
_cell.angle_alpha   90.00
_cell.angle_beta   90.00
_cell.angle_gamma   90.00
#
_symmetry.space_group_name_H-M   'P 1'
#
loop_
_entity.id
_entity.type
_entity.pdbx_description
1 polymer ?
#
loop_
_entity_poly.entity_id
_entity_poly.type
_entity_poly.pdbx_seq_one_letter_code
_entity_poly.pdbx_strand_id
1 'polypeptide(L)'
;HTHNNAHPKMFRGAGSNRPSVRPAPGGRVWSLADSVRHLCPHQGYNLLTTAMVPQVAKGAEHFSSDSWEALNKRLYQLHLCGKQVEEDLDWRLALPPPPPPPRGEG
;
A
#
# COMPACT_ATOMS: atom_id res chain seq x y z
N HIS A 1 11.36 35.54 -54.97
CA HIS A 1 10.04 35.28 -54.35
C HIS A 1 9.98 33.80 -54.04
N THR A 2 10.14 33.39 -52.78
CA THR A 2 9.09 32.78 -51.92
C THR A 2 9.68 32.64 -50.51
N HIS A 3 9.12 33.38 -49.55
CA HIS A 3 9.43 33.26 -48.12
C HIS A 3 8.74 32.00 -47.60
N ASN A 4 9.47 31.04 -47.02
CA ASN A 4 8.87 29.94 -46.27
C ASN A 4 9.08 30.16 -44.77
N ASN A 5 8.01 30.60 -44.13
CA ASN A 5 7.88 30.86 -42.71
C ASN A 5 7.70 29.52 -41.96
N ALA A 6 8.70 29.10 -41.21
CA ALA A 6 8.63 27.89 -40.38
C ALA A 6 8.10 28.25 -38.97
N HIS A 7 6.81 28.01 -38.73
CA HIS A 7 6.23 28.00 -37.38
C HIS A 7 6.74 26.80 -36.59
N PRO A 8 7.16 26.94 -35.31
CA PRO A 8 7.42 25.80 -34.45
C PRO A 8 6.10 25.12 -34.08
N LYS A 9 5.94 23.86 -34.50
CA LYS A 9 4.86 22.99 -34.04
C LYS A 9 5.04 22.77 -32.54
N MET A 10 4.16 23.36 -31.73
CA MET A 10 4.08 23.05 -30.31
C MET A 10 3.77 21.56 -30.15
N PHE A 11 4.71 20.81 -29.58
CA PHE A 11 4.49 19.44 -29.12
C PHE A 11 3.44 19.51 -28.02
N ARG A 12 2.20 19.18 -28.37
CA ARG A 12 1.11 18.99 -27.41
C ARG A 12 1.47 17.75 -26.59
N GLY A 13 2.02 17.96 -25.39
CA GLY A 13 2.28 16.89 -24.44
C GLY A 13 1.03 16.05 -24.27
N ALA A 14 1.16 14.75 -24.57
CA ALA A 14 0.09 13.78 -24.39
C ALA A 14 -0.44 13.89 -22.96
N GLY A 15 -1.73 14.20 -22.85
CA GLY A 15 -2.43 14.23 -21.57
C GLY A 15 -2.23 12.89 -20.88
N SER A 16 -1.52 12.91 -19.77
CA SER A 16 -1.43 11.79 -18.84
C SER A 16 -2.85 11.47 -18.39
N ASN A 17 -3.46 10.44 -18.99
CA ASN A 17 -4.72 9.84 -18.58
C ASN A 17 -4.50 9.05 -17.27
N ARG A 18 -3.96 9.74 -16.24
CA ARG A 18 -3.88 9.17 -14.90
C ARG A 18 -5.31 9.13 -14.37
N PRO A 19 -5.85 7.95 -13.99
CA PRO A 19 -7.15 7.92 -13.34
C PRO A 19 -7.07 8.81 -12.10
N SER A 20 -7.87 9.87 -12.08
CA SER A 20 -8.05 10.73 -10.92
C SER A 20 -8.68 9.87 -9.83
N VAL A 21 -7.86 9.29 -8.95
CA VAL A 21 -8.33 8.63 -7.73
C VAL A 21 -8.99 9.72 -6.88
N ARG A 22 -10.31 9.86 -7.00
CA ARG A 22 -11.07 10.80 -6.20
C ARG A 22 -11.09 10.26 -4.78
N PRO A 23 -10.59 11.00 -3.78
CA PRO A 23 -10.76 10.59 -2.40
C PRO A 23 -12.25 10.55 -2.05
N ALA A 24 -12.63 9.61 -1.19
CA ALA A 24 -13.96 9.60 -0.60
C ALA A 24 -14.23 10.95 0.10
N PRO A 25 -15.48 11.45 0.11
CA PRO A 25 -15.81 12.69 0.80
C PRO A 25 -15.43 12.57 2.29
N GLY A 26 -14.49 13.42 2.73
CA GLY A 26 -13.95 13.43 4.10
C GLY A 26 -12.61 12.68 4.29
N GLY A 27 -12.12 11.96 3.27
CA GLY A 27 -10.82 11.29 3.34
C GLY A 27 -9.67 12.24 3.06
N ARG A 28 -8.72 12.39 4.01
CA ARG A 28 -7.43 13.03 3.71
C ARG A 28 -6.69 12.18 2.69
N VAL A 29 -6.20 12.80 1.61
CA VAL A 29 -5.25 12.17 0.69
C VAL A 29 -3.88 12.28 1.33
N TRP A 30 -3.24 11.15 1.58
CA TRP A 30 -1.88 11.11 2.07
C TRP A 30 -0.95 11.06 0.86
N SER A 31 0.02 11.97 0.80
CA SER A 31 1.14 11.79 -0.14
C SER A 31 2.04 10.67 0.38
N LEU A 32 2.82 10.04 -0.51
CA LEU A 32 3.83 9.07 -0.10
C LEU A 32 4.78 9.67 0.96
N ALA A 33 5.14 10.95 0.80
CA ALA A 33 5.99 11.65 1.76
C ALA A 33 5.33 11.76 3.14
N ASP A 34 4.01 11.97 3.21
CA ASP A 34 3.28 12.02 4.49
C ASP A 34 3.20 10.64 5.14
N SER A 35 2.96 9.59 4.34
CA SER A 35 3.00 8.21 4.84
C SER A 35 4.36 7.82 5.39
N VAL A 36 5.46 8.15 4.68
CA VAL A 36 6.82 7.86 5.14
C VAL A 36 7.15 8.64 6.42
N ARG A 37 6.81 9.93 6.50
CA ARG A 37 7.02 10.73 7.72
C ARG A 37 6.23 10.20 8.92
N HIS A 38 5.05 9.65 8.67
CA HIS A 38 4.22 9.07 9.73
C HIS A 38 4.77 7.72 10.22
N LEU A 39 5.28 6.88 9.33
CA LEU A 39 5.81 5.56 9.67
C LEU A 39 7.25 5.61 10.21
N CYS A 40 8.05 6.58 9.78
CA CYS A 40 9.43 6.81 10.22
C CYS A 40 9.58 8.20 10.86
N PRO A 41 9.07 8.41 12.09
CA PRO A 41 9.15 9.72 12.74
C PRO A 41 10.59 10.10 13.17
N HIS A 42 11.48 9.11 13.31
CA HIS A 42 12.83 9.31 13.81
C HIS A 42 13.88 9.26 12.69
N GLN A 43 14.71 10.31 12.57
CA GLN A 43 15.70 10.48 11.48
C GLN A 43 16.81 9.41 11.46
N GLY A 44 16.98 8.67 12.56
CA GLY A 44 17.91 7.55 12.65
C GLY A 44 17.35 6.21 12.11
N TYR A 45 16.06 6.13 11.82
CA TYR A 45 15.39 4.89 11.35
C TYR A 45 14.68 5.14 10.01
N ASN A 46 15.47 5.29 8.95
CA ASN A 46 14.99 5.60 7.60
C ASN A 46 14.73 4.36 6.72
N LEU A 47 14.73 3.17 7.33
CA LEU A 47 14.51 1.91 6.62
C LEU A 47 13.12 1.38 6.95
N LEU A 48 12.33 1.16 5.90
CA LEU A 48 11.02 0.52 5.98
C LEU A 48 11.10 -0.85 5.33
N THR A 49 10.64 -1.86 6.06
CA THR A 49 10.43 -3.21 5.54
C THR A 49 8.97 -3.35 5.16
N THR A 50 8.69 -3.72 3.91
CA THR A 50 7.33 -3.95 3.42
C THR A 50 7.09 -5.44 3.21
N ALA A 51 5.94 -5.93 3.65
CA ALA A 51 5.44 -7.27 3.37
C ALA A 51 4.04 -7.16 2.73
N MET A 52 3.70 -8.06 1.82
CA MET A 52 2.47 -7.98 1.03
C MET A 52 1.72 -9.31 0.99
N VAL A 53 0.40 -9.23 1.25
CA VAL A 53 -0.55 -10.35 1.18
C VAL A 53 -1.91 -9.85 0.63
N PRO A 54 -2.71 -10.70 0.00
CA PRO A 54 -2.36 -12.07 -0.41
C PRO A 54 -1.53 -12.07 -1.69
N GLN A 55 -0.68 -13.08 -1.87
CA GLN A 55 0.04 -13.29 -3.13
C GLN A 55 -0.72 -14.26 -4.03
N VAL A 56 -1.62 -13.72 -4.84
CA VAL A 56 -2.48 -14.53 -5.72
C VAL A 56 -1.97 -14.49 -7.15
N ALA A 57 -1.88 -15.65 -7.81
CA ALA A 57 -1.53 -15.74 -9.22
C ALA A 57 -2.61 -15.08 -10.09
N LYS A 58 -2.18 -14.46 -11.20
CA LYS A 58 -3.10 -13.82 -12.16
C LYS A 58 -4.10 -14.85 -12.69
N GLY A 59 -5.39 -14.62 -12.48
CA GLY A 59 -6.49 -15.53 -12.86
C GLY A 59 -7.00 -16.44 -11.73
N ALA A 60 -6.30 -16.52 -10.60
CA ALA A 60 -6.77 -17.22 -9.40
C ALA A 60 -7.54 -16.31 -8.42
N GLU A 61 -7.66 -15.01 -8.74
CA GLU A 61 -8.32 -13.99 -7.91
C GLU A 61 -9.75 -14.40 -7.51
N HIS A 62 -10.50 -14.98 -8.46
CA HIS A 62 -11.89 -15.42 -8.24
C HIS A 62 -12.03 -16.62 -7.30
N PHE A 63 -10.93 -17.34 -7.03
CA PHE A 63 -10.92 -18.49 -6.12
C PHE A 63 -10.32 -18.13 -4.75
N SER A 64 -9.72 -16.93 -4.62
CA SER A 64 -9.24 -16.44 -3.33
C SER A 64 -10.43 -16.14 -2.41
N SER A 65 -10.43 -16.71 -1.22
CA SER A 65 -11.46 -16.51 -0.19
C SER A 65 -10.82 -15.97 1.10
N ASP A 66 -10.02 -14.92 0.97
CA ASP A 66 -9.28 -14.37 2.09
C ASP A 66 -10.14 -13.42 2.92
N SER A 67 -10.31 -13.72 4.20
CA SER A 67 -10.90 -12.78 5.15
C SER A 67 -9.86 -11.77 5.63
N TRP A 68 -10.30 -10.57 5.99
CA TRP A 68 -9.42 -9.55 6.56
C TRP A 68 -8.64 -10.07 7.77
N GLU A 69 -9.30 -10.85 8.64
CA GLU A 69 -8.66 -11.46 9.80
C GLU A 69 -7.56 -12.45 9.39
N ALA A 70 -7.79 -13.27 8.36
CA ALA A 70 -6.79 -14.18 7.83
C ALA A 70 -5.58 -13.43 7.26
N LEU A 71 -5.81 -12.34 6.52
CA LEU A 71 -4.72 -11.51 5.98
C LEU A 71 -3.87 -10.89 7.09
N ASN A 72 -4.48 -10.40 8.17
CA ASN A 72 -3.76 -9.87 9.33
C ASN A 72 -2.92 -10.95 10.03
N LYS A 73 -3.48 -12.17 10.18
CA LYS A 73 -2.73 -13.33 10.71
C LYS A 73 -1.48 -13.60 9.87
N ARG A 74 -1.61 -13.61 8.54
CA ARG A 74 -0.48 -13.85 7.64
C ARG A 74 0.57 -12.75 7.71
N LEU A 75 0.17 -11.47 7.73
CA LEU A 75 1.11 -10.34 7.92
C LEU A 75 1.89 -10.44 9.23
N TYR A 76 1.21 -10.83 10.31
CA TYR A 76 1.87 -10.99 11.60
C TYR A 76 2.87 -12.15 11.59
N GLN A 77 2.53 -13.27 10.95
CA GLN A 77 3.46 -14.39 10.79
C GLN A 77 4.67 -14.02 9.93
N LEU A 78 4.47 -13.26 8.85
CA LEU A 78 5.56 -12.69 8.05
C LEU A 78 6.50 -11.85 8.92
N HIS A 79 5.93 -10.98 9.77
CA HIS A 79 6.71 -10.18 10.70
C HIS A 79 7.51 -11.03 11.70
N LEU A 80 6.87 -12.03 12.33
CA LEU A 80 7.53 -12.92 13.30
C LEU A 80 8.64 -13.76 12.68
N CYS A 81 8.45 -14.24 11.44
CA CYS A 81 9.43 -15.04 10.72
C CYS A 81 10.52 -14.19 10.05
N GLY A 82 10.41 -12.85 10.07
CA GLY A 82 11.31 -11.96 9.34
C GLY A 82 11.22 -12.11 7.82
N LYS A 83 10.05 -12.49 7.31
CA LYS A 83 9.79 -12.76 5.89
C LYS A 83 8.95 -11.64 5.28
N GLN A 84 9.10 -11.45 3.97
CA GLN A 84 8.34 -10.45 3.20
C GLN A 84 7.30 -11.09 2.26
N VAL A 85 7.42 -12.41 2.05
CA VAL A 85 6.65 -13.22 1.10
C VAL A 85 6.12 -14.46 1.83
N GLU A 86 4.92 -14.92 1.47
CA GLU A 86 4.21 -16.04 2.12
C GLU A 86 4.90 -17.41 1.98
N GLU A 87 6.03 -17.50 1.28
CA GLU A 87 6.84 -18.72 1.22
C GLU A 87 7.31 -19.13 2.63
N ASP A 88 6.94 -20.34 3.04
CA ASP A 88 7.31 -20.97 4.31
C ASP A 88 6.77 -20.29 5.59
N LEU A 89 5.51 -19.85 5.58
CA LEU A 89 4.81 -19.34 6.77
C LEU A 89 4.56 -20.45 7.81
N ASP A 90 4.92 -20.22 9.08
CA ASP A 90 4.58 -21.16 10.17
C ASP A 90 3.15 -20.94 10.67
N TRP A 91 2.23 -21.74 10.14
CA TRP A 91 0.79 -21.71 10.46
C TRP A 91 0.45 -22.06 11.91
N ARG A 92 1.43 -22.52 12.71
CA ARG A 92 1.22 -22.88 14.11
C ARG A 92 1.24 -21.68 15.05
N LEU A 93 1.66 -20.51 14.55
CA LEU A 93 1.72 -19.27 15.32
C LEU A 93 0.34 -18.61 15.40
N ALA A 94 -0.13 -18.37 16.63
CA ALA A 94 -1.40 -17.69 16.91
C ALA A 94 -1.20 -16.20 17.19
N LEU A 95 -2.18 -15.37 16.82
CA LEU A 95 -2.19 -13.95 17.19
C LEU A 95 -2.40 -13.79 18.70
N PRO A 96 -1.74 -12.82 19.34
CA PRO A 96 -2.11 -12.42 20.69
C PRO A 96 -3.56 -11.91 20.70
N PRO A 97 -4.31 -12.11 21.81
CA PRO A 97 -5.66 -11.58 21.93
C PRO A 97 -5.64 -10.06 21.83
N PRO A 98 -6.70 -9.44 21.24
CA PRO A 98 -6.79 -7.98 21.19
C PRO A 98 -6.77 -7.38 22.60
N PRO A 99 -6.22 -6.17 22.78
CA PRO A 99 -6.25 -5.50 24.06
C PRO A 99 -7.71 -5.29 24.53
N PRO A 100 -7.99 -5.37 25.84
CA PRO A 100 -9.32 -5.12 26.37
C PRO A 100 -9.76 -3.69 26.07
N PRO A 101 -11.07 -3.44 25.88
CA PRO A 101 -11.57 -2.09 25.67
C PRO A 101 -11.26 -1.19 26.87
N PRO A 102 -11.02 0.12 26.66
CA PRO A 102 -10.81 1.05 27.76
C PRO A 102 -12.04 1.03 28.67
N ARG A 103 -11.83 0.81 29.98
CA ARG A 103 -12.90 0.99 30.96
C ARG A 103 -13.32 2.45 30.90
N GLY A 104 -14.57 2.71 30.52
CA GLY A 104 -15.15 4.03 30.66
C GLY A 104 -15.10 4.41 32.14
N GLU A 105 -14.39 5.48 32.45
CA GLU A 105 -14.51 6.16 33.74
C GLU A 105 -15.88 6.87 33.73
N GLY A 106 -16.74 6.49 34.66
CA GLY A 106 -18.02 7.14 34.93
C GLY A 106 -17.91 8.12 36.08
#